data_AF-A0AAN6W970-F1
#
_entry.id   AF-A0AAN6W970-F1
#
_cell.length_a   1.000
_cell.length_b   1.000
_cell.length_c   1.000
_cell.angle_alpha   90.00
_cell.angle_beta   90.00
_cell.angle_gamma   90.00
#
_symmetry.space_group_name_H-M   'P 1'
#
loop_
_entity.id
_entity.type
_entity.pdbx_description
1 polymer ?
#
loop_
_entity_poly.entity_id
_entity_poly.type
_entity_poly.pdbx_seq_one_letter_code
_entity_poly.pdbx_strand_id
1 'polypeptide(L)'
;MVGRSPTCLSCMQRLAQPFITANALANSIPLVQTRAKSTHLVPSDKGVVVRLLENIPKFGRKDAIFRVERGRMRNEWFPRKMAEYMTVARFKELGLSPKTDVGERDPAFIDMKVPGQLPTLKPSIPVAEPQQTAKPVKKAIKPERVRELLDKLIPKTTTFYRIPIPAPPSNAATISPLVAVAAAQESQEGPVAIYGSVSTKDIASSIKGRIFDHEDGAQIIIEPTHVTVLGLKDESNKIKELGRFEVKVSIGNSNLEPITRFVEVLPSEEKSQDKKPASPRTAV
;
A
#
# COMPACT_ATOMS: atom_id res chain seq x y z
N MET A 1 37.83 -35.43 -34.87
CA MET A 1 36.66 -34.85 -34.17
C MET A 1 36.47 -33.43 -34.65
N VAL A 2 35.37 -33.11 -35.32
CA VAL A 2 35.11 -31.78 -35.90
C VAL A 2 34.47 -30.90 -34.83
N GLY A 3 35.20 -29.88 -34.36
CA GLY A 3 34.69 -28.91 -33.39
C GLY A 3 33.69 -27.95 -34.03
N ARG A 4 32.49 -27.82 -33.44
CA ARG A 4 31.47 -26.86 -33.88
C ARG A 4 31.93 -25.44 -33.55
N SER A 5 31.82 -24.52 -34.50
CA SER A 5 32.12 -23.11 -34.29
C SER A 5 31.05 -22.43 -33.42
N PRO A 6 31.42 -21.45 -32.58
CA PRO A 6 30.48 -20.74 -31.72
C PRO A 6 29.52 -19.87 -32.54
N THR A 7 28.21 -20.00 -32.30
CA THR A 7 27.15 -19.34 -33.08
C THR A 7 26.67 -18.02 -32.48
N CYS A 8 27.25 -17.55 -31.38
CA CYS A 8 26.85 -16.29 -30.76
C CYS A 8 28.03 -15.46 -30.25
N LEU A 9 27.80 -14.15 -30.19
CA LEU A 9 28.77 -13.13 -29.76
C LEU A 9 29.31 -13.40 -28.34
N SER A 10 28.48 -13.91 -27.42
CA SER A 10 28.94 -14.23 -26.06
C SER A 10 29.89 -15.42 -26.03
N CYS A 11 29.70 -16.43 -26.91
CA CYS A 11 30.61 -17.55 -27.03
C CYS A 11 31.95 -17.14 -27.67
N MET A 12 31.94 -16.20 -28.63
CA MET A 12 33.19 -15.62 -29.16
C MET A 12 33.94 -14.82 -28.09
N GLN A 13 33.25 -13.99 -27.32
CA GLN A 13 33.87 -13.20 -26.25
C GLN A 13 34.46 -14.06 -25.13
N ARG A 14 33.81 -15.20 -24.80
CA ARG A 14 34.31 -16.13 -23.79
C ARG A 14 35.54 -16.91 -24.27
N LEU A 15 35.67 -17.19 -25.57
CA LEU A 15 36.86 -17.83 -26.15
C LEU A 15 38.03 -16.85 -26.36
N ALA A 16 37.75 -15.55 -26.47
CA ALA A 16 38.76 -14.51 -26.60
C ALA A 16 39.36 -14.08 -25.25
N GLN A 17 38.90 -14.62 -24.11
CA GLN A 17 39.57 -14.40 -22.84
C GLN A 17 40.79 -15.35 -22.74
N PRO A 18 42.02 -14.82 -22.63
CA PRO A 18 43.19 -15.67 -22.47
C PRO A 18 43.06 -16.45 -21.16
N PHE A 19 43.18 -17.77 -21.25
CA PHE A 19 43.40 -18.65 -20.11
C PHE A 19 44.71 -18.22 -19.44
N ILE A 20 44.64 -17.39 -18.40
CA ILE A 20 45.78 -17.13 -17.53
C ILE A 20 46.01 -18.40 -16.73
N THR A 21 47.08 -19.09 -17.10
CA THR A 21 47.67 -20.21 -16.36
C THR A 21 48.00 -19.80 -14.93
N ALA A 22 47.87 -20.78 -14.04
CA ALA A 22 48.02 -20.69 -12.59
C ALA A 22 49.30 -19.95 -12.11
N ASN A 23 49.14 -19.30 -10.96
CA ASN A 23 50.14 -18.66 -10.08
C ASN A 23 50.51 -17.20 -10.32
N ALA A 24 49.63 -16.29 -9.85
CA ALA A 24 50.05 -15.08 -9.14
C ALA A 24 48.87 -14.50 -8.32
N LEU A 25 48.96 -14.68 -7.00
CA LEU A 25 48.55 -13.78 -5.93
C LEU A 25 47.37 -12.82 -6.18
N ALA A 26 46.27 -13.12 -5.49
CA ALA A 26 45.36 -12.20 -4.81
C ALA A 26 45.31 -10.75 -5.33
N ASN A 27 44.43 -10.50 -6.30
CA ASN A 27 43.76 -9.19 -6.42
C ASN A 27 42.34 -9.45 -6.92
N SER A 28 41.41 -9.60 -5.98
CA SER A 28 39.98 -9.67 -6.24
C SER A 28 39.51 -8.29 -6.71
N ILE A 29 39.61 -8.03 -8.01
CA ILE A 29 38.95 -6.89 -8.64
C ILE A 29 37.44 -7.20 -8.60
N PRO A 30 36.60 -6.43 -7.87
CA PRO A 30 35.17 -6.67 -7.90
C PRO A 30 34.69 -6.43 -9.33
N LEU A 31 34.05 -7.44 -9.90
CA LEU A 31 33.42 -7.37 -11.20
C LEU A 31 32.19 -6.44 -11.07
N VAL A 32 32.42 -5.14 -11.24
CA VAL A 32 31.36 -4.12 -11.20
C VAL A 32 30.47 -4.36 -12.41
N GLN A 33 29.31 -4.95 -12.20
CA GLN A 33 28.23 -4.93 -13.18
C GLN A 33 27.77 -3.48 -13.35
N THR A 34 28.25 -2.81 -14.39
CA THR A 34 27.69 -1.55 -14.86
C THR A 34 26.30 -1.83 -15.44
N ARG A 35 25.28 -1.70 -14.61
CA ARG A 35 23.88 -1.70 -15.07
C ARG A 35 23.74 -0.56 -16.08
N ALA A 36 23.59 -0.91 -17.36
CA ALA A 36 23.30 0.07 -18.40
C ALA A 36 22.01 0.83 -18.02
N LYS A 37 22.09 2.17 -17.98
CA LYS A 37 20.92 3.03 -17.86
C LYS A 37 20.01 2.69 -19.04
N SER A 38 18.80 2.19 -18.76
CA SER A 38 17.80 1.94 -19.79
C SER A 38 17.50 3.24 -20.53
N THR A 39 17.73 3.26 -21.85
CA THR A 39 17.32 4.35 -22.74
C THR A 39 15.79 4.56 -22.70
N HIS A 40 15.04 3.52 -22.32
CA HIS A 40 13.60 3.58 -22.15
C HIS A 40 13.26 3.93 -20.69
N LEU A 41 13.05 5.22 -20.42
CA LEU A 41 12.49 5.70 -19.17
C LEU A 41 10.98 5.45 -19.17
N VAL A 42 10.44 4.97 -18.05
CA VAL A 42 8.99 4.86 -17.86
C VAL A 42 8.38 6.26 -17.98
N PRO A 43 7.35 6.47 -18.83
CA PRO A 43 6.70 7.77 -18.94
C PRO A 43 6.16 8.22 -17.59
N SER A 44 6.77 9.24 -17.00
CA SER A 44 6.27 9.85 -15.77
C SER A 44 5.21 10.91 -16.10
N ASP A 45 4.12 10.91 -15.35
CA ASP A 45 3.09 11.93 -15.47
C ASP A 45 3.65 13.26 -14.94
N LYS A 46 3.73 14.26 -15.82
CA LYS A 46 4.29 15.59 -15.50
C LYS A 46 3.28 16.50 -14.80
N GLY A 47 2.08 16.01 -14.51
CA GLY A 47 1.02 16.76 -13.83
C GLY A 47 0.11 17.55 -14.78
N VAL A 48 -0.75 18.38 -14.19
CA VAL A 48 -1.72 19.24 -14.89
C VAL A 48 -1.34 20.71 -14.73
N VAL A 49 -1.54 21.51 -15.78
CA VAL A 49 -1.30 22.95 -15.75
C VAL A 49 -2.49 23.65 -15.13
N VAL A 50 -2.23 24.51 -14.14
CA VAL A 50 -3.25 25.22 -13.38
C VAL A 50 -2.86 26.68 -13.22
N ARG A 51 -3.84 27.54 -13.07
CA ARG A 51 -3.68 28.95 -12.72
C ARG A 51 -4.23 29.18 -11.32
N LEU A 52 -3.45 29.80 -10.44
CA LEU A 52 -3.92 30.14 -9.10
C LEU A 52 -4.89 31.31 -9.15
N LEU A 53 -5.98 31.25 -8.38
CA LEU A 53 -6.92 32.37 -8.21
C LEU A 53 -6.61 33.17 -6.95
N GLU A 54 -6.06 32.50 -5.95
CA GLU A 54 -5.60 33.07 -4.69
C GLU A 54 -4.10 32.90 -4.56
N ASN A 55 -3.48 33.69 -3.68
CA ASN A 55 -2.11 33.40 -3.33
C ASN A 55 -2.08 32.13 -2.45
N ILE A 56 -1.17 31.22 -2.77
CA ILE A 56 -1.02 29.98 -2.00
C ILE A 56 0.43 29.88 -1.52
N PRO A 57 0.68 29.78 -0.21
CA PRO A 57 2.03 29.71 0.33
C PRO A 57 2.75 28.46 -0.18
N LYS A 58 4.06 28.59 -0.46
CA LYS A 58 4.93 27.55 -1.07
C LYS A 58 4.62 27.18 -2.53
N PHE A 59 3.68 27.88 -3.16
CA PHE A 59 3.35 27.64 -4.56
C PHE A 59 3.56 28.88 -5.42
N GLY A 60 2.94 29.98 -5.04
CA GLY A 60 3.05 31.23 -5.78
C GLY A 60 1.92 32.20 -5.52
N ARG A 61 2.05 33.34 -6.18
CA ARG A 61 1.05 34.43 -6.17
C ARG A 61 -0.19 34.05 -6.97
N LYS A 62 -1.28 34.80 -6.77
CA LYS A 62 -2.45 34.76 -7.65
C LYS A 62 -2.04 34.94 -9.11
N ASP A 63 -2.79 34.28 -10.00
CA ASP A 63 -2.55 34.19 -11.45
C ASP A 63 -1.25 33.49 -11.87
N ALA A 64 -0.46 32.92 -10.95
CA ALA A 64 0.68 32.10 -11.33
C ALA A 64 0.24 30.82 -12.04
N ILE A 65 0.90 30.49 -13.15
CA ILE A 65 0.62 29.31 -13.98
C ILE A 65 1.79 28.33 -13.88
N PHE A 66 1.53 27.12 -13.39
CA PHE A 66 2.54 26.07 -13.27
C PHE A 66 1.90 24.68 -13.26
N ARG A 67 2.74 23.64 -13.23
CA ARG A 67 2.30 22.23 -13.20
C ARG A 67 2.16 21.70 -11.77
N VAL A 68 1.05 21.01 -11.52
CA VAL A 68 0.71 20.43 -10.21
C VAL A 68 0.24 18.99 -10.36
N GLU A 69 0.41 18.22 -9.29
CA GLU A 69 -0.15 16.88 -9.17
C GLU A 69 -1.68 16.91 -9.33
N ARG A 70 -2.21 16.00 -10.17
CA ARG A 70 -3.65 15.91 -10.47
C ARG A 70 -4.50 15.70 -9.22
N GLY A 71 -3.96 14.95 -8.25
CA GLY A 71 -4.64 14.68 -6.97
C GLY A 71 -4.91 15.94 -6.16
N ARG A 72 -3.90 16.81 -6.00
CA ARG A 72 -4.05 18.08 -5.26
C ARG A 72 -5.04 19.01 -5.95
N MET A 73 -4.94 19.15 -7.26
CA MET A 73 -5.87 20.00 -8.02
C MET A 73 -7.33 19.50 -7.88
N ARG A 74 -7.57 18.19 -8.05
CA ARG A 74 -8.91 17.60 -7.99
C ARG A 74 -9.53 17.61 -6.59
N ASN A 75 -8.74 17.31 -5.57
CA ASN A 75 -9.28 17.03 -4.23
C ASN A 75 -9.30 18.29 -3.34
N GLU A 76 -8.36 19.22 -3.53
CA GLU A 76 -8.18 20.36 -2.62
C GLU A 76 -8.48 21.70 -3.30
N TRP A 77 -7.85 21.98 -4.44
CA TRP A 77 -7.87 23.33 -5.01
C TRP A 77 -9.11 23.64 -5.84
N PHE A 78 -9.54 22.71 -6.70
CA PHE A 78 -10.70 22.91 -7.55
C PHE A 78 -12.01 23.04 -6.75
N PRO A 79 -12.30 22.17 -5.76
CA PRO A 79 -13.51 22.31 -4.95
C PRO A 79 -13.56 23.62 -4.15
N ARG A 80 -12.38 24.11 -3.72
CA ARG A 80 -12.23 25.35 -2.95
C ARG A 80 -12.07 26.60 -3.82
N LYS A 81 -12.09 26.48 -5.15
CA LYS A 81 -11.84 27.59 -6.10
C LYS A 81 -10.52 28.34 -5.84
N MET A 82 -9.50 27.64 -5.34
CA MET A 82 -8.17 28.21 -5.12
C MET A 82 -7.37 28.28 -6.44
N ALA A 83 -7.70 27.43 -7.41
CA ALA A 83 -7.08 27.38 -8.72
C ALA A 83 -8.08 26.96 -9.81
N GLU A 84 -7.74 27.29 -11.05
CA GLU A 84 -8.50 26.99 -12.27
C GLU A 84 -7.66 26.09 -13.19
N TYR A 85 -8.32 25.15 -13.89
CA TYR A 85 -7.65 24.35 -14.91
C TYR A 85 -7.33 25.20 -16.13
N MET A 86 -6.07 25.15 -16.57
CA MET A 86 -5.65 25.85 -17.78
C MET A 86 -5.85 24.95 -19.01
N THR A 87 -7.03 25.07 -19.63
CA THR A 87 -7.34 24.43 -20.91
C THR A 87 -6.81 25.26 -22.08
N VAL A 88 -6.75 24.66 -23.28
CA VAL A 88 -6.32 25.38 -24.50
C VAL A 88 -7.25 26.57 -24.81
N ALA A 89 -8.54 26.46 -24.49
CA ALA A 89 -9.48 27.58 -24.60
C ALA A 89 -9.10 28.69 -23.63
N ARG A 90 -8.79 28.35 -22.37
CA ARG A 90 -8.44 29.33 -21.35
C ARG A 90 -7.14 30.08 -21.65
N PHE A 91 -6.16 29.40 -22.24
CA PHE A 91 -4.94 30.03 -22.75
C PHE A 91 -5.26 31.07 -23.84
N LYS A 92 -6.15 30.75 -24.79
CA LYS A 92 -6.57 31.69 -25.85
C LYS A 92 -7.31 32.90 -25.29
N GLU A 93 -8.20 32.69 -24.32
CA GLU A 93 -8.95 33.76 -23.67
C GLU A 93 -8.05 34.76 -22.94
N LEU A 94 -6.97 34.27 -22.32
CA LEU A 94 -6.01 35.10 -21.60
C LEU A 94 -4.89 35.65 -22.50
N GLY A 95 -4.84 35.25 -23.78
CA GLY A 95 -3.77 35.63 -24.69
C GLY A 95 -2.40 35.05 -24.32
N LEU A 96 -2.38 33.96 -23.53
CA LEU A 96 -1.17 33.31 -23.03
C LEU A 96 -0.85 32.06 -23.85
N SER A 97 0.43 31.73 -23.93
CA SER A 97 0.95 30.56 -24.64
C SER A 97 1.27 29.41 -23.67
N PRO A 98 0.88 28.15 -23.99
CA PRO A 98 1.14 27.01 -23.10
C PRO A 98 2.62 26.64 -22.91
N LYS A 99 3.54 27.21 -23.71
CA LYS A 99 4.97 26.87 -23.69
C LYS A 99 5.83 27.93 -23.01
N THR A 100 5.47 29.20 -23.16
CA THR A 100 6.30 30.31 -22.65
C THR A 100 5.85 30.75 -21.26
N ASP A 101 4.55 30.72 -21.00
CA ASP A 101 3.96 31.34 -19.79
C ASP A 101 3.75 30.32 -18.64
N VAL A 102 4.11 29.05 -18.85
CA VAL A 102 4.04 28.02 -17.83
C VAL A 102 5.35 28.00 -17.05
N GLY A 103 5.32 28.57 -15.85
CA GLY A 103 6.45 28.62 -14.93
C GLY A 103 6.59 27.36 -14.07
N GLU A 104 7.62 27.38 -13.21
CA GLU A 104 7.81 26.40 -12.15
C GLU A 104 7.19 26.88 -10.83
N ARG A 105 6.92 25.93 -9.93
CA ARG A 105 6.41 26.22 -8.59
C ARG A 105 7.50 26.91 -7.75
N ASP A 106 7.16 28.00 -7.05
CA ASP A 106 8.05 28.68 -6.12
C ASP A 106 7.86 28.16 -4.67
N PRO A 107 8.76 27.32 -4.14
CA PRO A 107 8.66 26.78 -2.79
C PRO A 107 8.93 27.83 -1.70
N ALA A 108 9.61 28.93 -2.03
CA ALA A 108 9.99 29.99 -1.10
C ALA A 108 8.92 31.09 -0.98
N PHE A 109 7.84 31.01 -1.76
CA PHE A 109 6.76 31.99 -1.70
C PHE A 109 6.04 31.99 -0.34
N ILE A 110 5.99 33.16 0.30
CA ILE A 110 5.28 33.39 1.57
C ILE A 110 4.22 34.47 1.35
N ASP A 111 3.01 34.20 1.85
CA ASP A 111 1.90 35.14 1.76
C ASP A 111 1.99 36.23 2.81
N MET A 112 2.26 37.47 2.38
CA MET A 112 2.34 38.64 3.26
C MET A 112 0.98 39.31 3.53
N LYS A 113 -0.14 38.64 3.25
CA LYS A 113 -1.48 39.22 3.42
C LYS A 113 -2.00 39.01 4.85
N VAL A 114 -1.30 39.58 5.83
CA VAL A 114 -1.81 39.85 7.19
C VAL A 114 -1.67 41.34 7.46
N PRO A 115 -2.74 42.15 7.28
CA PRO A 115 -2.77 43.46 7.92
C PRO A 115 -3.06 43.24 9.41
N GLY A 116 -2.07 43.48 10.28
CA GLY A 116 -2.33 43.61 11.72
C GLY A 116 -1.66 42.62 12.68
N GLN A 117 -0.42 42.18 12.40
CA GLN A 117 0.47 41.78 13.50
C GLN A 117 1.91 42.13 13.14
N LEU A 118 2.30 43.36 13.48
CA LEU A 118 3.69 43.70 13.69
C LEU A 118 4.19 42.86 14.87
N PRO A 119 5.18 41.96 14.70
CA PRO A 119 5.99 41.56 15.83
C PRO A 119 6.88 42.75 16.15
N THR A 120 6.57 43.46 17.22
CA THR A 120 7.51 44.38 17.86
C THR A 120 8.85 43.70 18.02
N LEU A 121 9.84 44.28 17.34
CA LEU A 121 11.26 44.04 17.52
C LEU A 121 11.62 44.08 19.00
N LYS A 122 12.22 43.01 19.52
CA LYS A 122 13.25 43.09 20.57
C LYS A 122 14.52 42.38 20.07
N PRO A 123 15.71 42.92 20.36
CA PRO A 123 16.93 42.63 19.62
C PRO A 123 17.75 41.46 20.19
N SER A 124 18.40 40.74 19.27
CA SER A 124 19.67 39.98 19.34
C SER A 124 20.13 39.34 20.66
N ILE A 125 20.15 37.99 20.69
CA ILE A 125 21.22 37.16 21.27
C ILE A 125 21.45 35.96 20.32
N PRO A 126 22.71 35.55 20.00
CA PRO A 126 23.01 34.67 18.87
C PRO A 126 23.12 33.17 19.24
N VAL A 127 22.84 32.31 18.23
CA VAL A 127 23.18 30.87 18.10
C VAL A 127 22.51 29.89 19.07
N ALA A 128 21.50 29.15 18.58
CA ALA A 128 21.28 27.71 18.84
C ALA A 128 20.21 27.11 17.90
N GLU A 129 20.36 25.82 17.62
CA GLU A 129 19.67 24.86 16.72
C GLU A 129 18.14 24.94 16.44
N PRO A 130 17.67 24.27 15.36
CA PRO A 130 16.33 24.46 14.79
C PRO A 130 15.22 23.82 15.63
N GLN A 131 14.31 24.65 16.14
CA GLN A 131 13.11 24.17 16.83
C GLN A 131 12.03 23.73 15.84
N GLN A 132 11.70 22.45 15.96
CA GLN A 132 10.66 21.71 15.27
C GLN A 132 9.28 22.30 15.57
N THR A 133 8.45 22.44 14.54
CA THR A 133 7.04 22.79 14.69
C THR A 133 6.32 21.70 15.51
N ALA A 134 5.76 22.10 16.64
CA ALA A 134 5.06 21.21 17.56
C ALA A 134 3.86 20.57 16.88
N LYS A 135 3.98 19.26 16.58
CA LYS A 135 2.85 18.38 16.30
C LYS A 135 1.91 18.40 17.52
N PRO A 136 0.58 18.26 17.34
CA PRO A 136 -0.32 18.11 18.47
C PRO A 136 0.19 16.95 19.33
N VAL A 137 0.44 17.24 20.60
CA VAL A 137 0.91 16.27 21.60
C VAL A 137 -0.19 15.22 21.73
N LYS A 138 -0.08 14.15 20.94
CA LYS A 138 -0.86 12.94 21.15
C LYS A 138 -0.53 12.50 22.57
N LYS A 139 -1.53 12.45 23.45
CA LYS A 139 -1.35 11.90 24.79
C LYS A 139 -0.77 10.50 24.60
N ALA A 140 0.47 10.30 25.02
CA ALA A 140 1.12 9.00 24.92
C ALA A 140 0.41 8.06 25.90
N ILE A 141 -0.46 7.19 25.38
CA ILE A 141 -1.09 6.15 26.18
C ILE A 141 0.02 5.20 26.63
N LYS A 142 0.06 4.90 27.94
CA LYS A 142 0.99 3.90 28.47
C LYS A 142 0.74 2.55 27.77
N PRO A 143 1.78 1.81 27.40
CA PRO A 143 1.61 0.58 26.61
C PRO A 143 0.86 -0.51 27.40
N GLU A 144 0.93 -0.51 28.73
CA GLU A 144 0.11 -1.35 29.61
C GLU A 144 -1.40 -1.07 29.44
N ARG A 145 -1.77 0.21 29.36
CA ARG A 145 -3.17 0.62 29.16
C ARG A 145 -3.68 0.22 27.78
N VAL A 146 -2.81 0.24 26.76
CA VAL A 146 -3.14 -0.27 25.41
C VAL A 146 -3.49 -1.76 25.48
N ARG A 147 -2.72 -2.57 26.21
CA ARG A 147 -3.01 -4.01 26.38
C ARG A 147 -4.37 -4.23 27.03
N GLU A 148 -4.68 -3.53 28.12
CA GLU A 148 -5.99 -3.63 28.79
C GLU A 148 -7.14 -3.28 27.87
N LEU A 149 -6.97 -2.24 27.04
CA LEU A 149 -7.97 -1.82 26.07
C LEU A 149 -8.15 -2.85 24.97
N LEU A 150 -7.06 -3.41 24.42
CA LEU A 150 -7.13 -4.50 23.45
C LEU A 150 -7.78 -5.75 24.05
N ASP A 151 -7.58 -6.02 25.34
CA ASP A 151 -8.19 -7.18 25.99
C ASP A 151 -9.72 -7.05 26.09
N LYS A 152 -10.19 -5.84 26.42
CA LYS A 152 -11.61 -5.51 26.58
C LYS A 152 -12.34 -5.29 25.25
N LEU A 153 -11.70 -4.63 24.28
CA LEU A 153 -12.35 -4.15 23.06
C LEU A 153 -12.32 -5.18 21.92
N ILE A 154 -11.34 -6.08 21.90
CA ILE A 154 -11.26 -7.12 20.87
C ILE A 154 -12.05 -8.35 21.34
N PRO A 155 -13.01 -8.85 20.54
CA PRO A 155 -13.70 -10.10 20.86
C PRO A 155 -12.72 -11.30 20.84
N LYS A 156 -13.02 -12.33 21.63
CA LYS A 156 -12.21 -13.57 21.64
C LYS A 156 -12.15 -14.25 20.26
N THR A 157 -13.21 -14.13 19.48
CA THR A 157 -13.32 -14.67 18.12
C THR A 157 -13.81 -13.58 17.16
N THR A 158 -13.08 -13.37 16.07
CA THR A 158 -13.46 -12.46 14.97
C THR A 158 -13.86 -13.29 13.76
N THR A 159 -15.09 -13.11 13.26
CA THR A 159 -15.62 -13.90 12.15
C THR A 159 -15.46 -13.20 10.80
N PHE A 160 -15.15 -13.98 9.76
CA PHE A 160 -15.10 -13.55 8.37
C PHE A 160 -15.94 -14.49 7.50
N TYR A 161 -16.74 -13.94 6.60
CA TYR A 161 -17.55 -14.73 5.68
C TYR A 161 -16.92 -14.75 4.29
N ARG A 162 -16.70 -15.95 3.74
CA ARG A 162 -16.07 -16.19 2.43
C ARG A 162 -16.74 -17.32 1.67
N ILE A 163 -16.69 -17.25 0.35
CA ILE A 163 -17.27 -18.28 -0.53
C ILE A 163 -16.30 -19.48 -0.58
N PRO A 164 -16.73 -20.70 -0.22
CA PRO A 164 -15.90 -21.89 -0.37
C PRO A 164 -15.70 -22.27 -1.83
N ILE A 165 -14.51 -22.74 -2.18
CA ILE A 165 -14.22 -23.40 -3.45
C ILE A 165 -14.53 -24.89 -3.24
N PRO A 166 -15.50 -25.47 -3.97
CA PRO A 166 -15.73 -26.90 -3.89
C PRO A 166 -14.45 -27.62 -4.34
N ALA A 167 -13.92 -28.49 -3.49
CA ALA A 167 -12.77 -29.30 -3.85
C ALA A 167 -13.13 -30.12 -5.11
N PRO A 168 -12.24 -30.20 -6.12
CA PRO A 168 -12.43 -31.17 -7.19
C PRO A 168 -12.50 -32.55 -6.53
N PRO A 169 -13.40 -33.47 -6.98
CA PRO A 169 -13.43 -34.81 -6.44
C PRO A 169 -12.03 -35.39 -6.60
N SER A 170 -11.35 -35.58 -5.47
CA SER A 170 -10.08 -36.29 -5.43
C SER A 170 -10.32 -37.61 -6.17
N ASN A 171 -9.49 -37.88 -7.18
CA ASN A 171 -9.52 -39.16 -7.89
C ASN A 171 -9.26 -40.24 -6.84
N ALA A 172 -10.35 -40.75 -6.26
CA ALA A 172 -10.34 -41.91 -5.43
C ALA A 172 -9.73 -43.00 -6.29
N ALA A 173 -8.55 -43.46 -5.86
CA ALA A 173 -7.99 -44.69 -6.36
C ALA A 173 -9.11 -45.74 -6.41
N THR A 174 -9.12 -46.51 -7.48
CA THR A 174 -10.04 -47.62 -7.73
C THR A 174 -9.93 -48.65 -6.59
N ILE A 175 -10.58 -48.38 -5.46
CA ILE A 175 -10.68 -49.31 -4.35
C ILE A 175 -12.03 -50.00 -4.51
N SER A 176 -11.97 -51.32 -4.67
CA SER A 176 -13.11 -52.20 -4.86
C SER A 176 -14.25 -51.92 -3.84
N PRO A 177 -15.51 -52.05 -4.26
CA PRO A 177 -16.70 -51.58 -3.52
C PRO A 177 -16.96 -52.24 -2.16
N LEU A 178 -16.13 -53.19 -1.74
CA LEU A 178 -16.22 -53.89 -0.45
C LEU A 178 -15.51 -53.17 0.72
N VAL A 179 -14.65 -52.19 0.45
CA VAL A 179 -13.93 -51.42 1.50
C VAL A 179 -14.57 -50.05 1.76
N ALA A 180 -15.46 -49.59 0.88
CA ALA A 180 -16.06 -48.25 0.94
C ALA A 180 -17.00 -48.03 2.15
N VAL A 181 -17.55 -49.09 2.74
CA VAL A 181 -18.51 -48.97 3.86
C VAL A 181 -17.80 -48.67 5.18
N ALA A 182 -16.54 -49.08 5.35
CA ALA A 182 -15.77 -48.81 6.57
C ALA A 182 -15.04 -47.45 6.54
N ALA A 183 -14.83 -46.87 5.35
CA ALA A 183 -14.17 -45.57 5.17
C ALA A 183 -15.15 -44.38 5.10
N ALA A 184 -16.47 -44.63 5.15
CA ALA A 184 -17.50 -43.59 5.00
C ALA A 184 -17.82 -42.83 6.31
N GLN A 185 -17.15 -43.12 7.43
CA GLN A 185 -17.37 -42.42 8.71
C GLN A 185 -16.22 -41.50 9.17
N GLU A 186 -15.13 -41.41 8.42
CA GLU A 186 -14.14 -40.34 8.59
C GLU A 186 -14.14 -39.47 7.33
N SER A 187 -15.17 -38.63 7.22
CA SER A 187 -15.11 -37.44 6.38
C SER A 187 -13.99 -36.57 6.94
N GLN A 188 -12.77 -36.79 6.44
CA GLN A 188 -11.67 -35.86 6.62
C GLN A 188 -12.15 -34.50 6.11
N GLU A 189 -12.42 -33.58 7.03
CA GLU A 189 -12.52 -32.14 6.77
C GLU A 189 -11.16 -31.67 6.27
N GLY A 190 -10.87 -31.98 5.01
CA GLY A 190 -9.76 -31.36 4.30
C GLY A 190 -9.98 -29.85 4.28
N PRO A 191 -8.91 -29.05 4.28
CA PRO A 191 -9.03 -27.60 4.29
C PRO A 191 -9.84 -27.14 3.07
N VAL A 192 -11.06 -26.65 3.31
CA VAL A 192 -11.90 -26.10 2.26
C VAL A 192 -11.31 -24.76 1.85
N ALA A 193 -10.74 -24.70 0.65
CA ALA A 193 -10.17 -23.48 0.12
C ALA A 193 -11.26 -22.41 -0.04
N ILE A 194 -10.93 -21.16 0.25
CA ILE A 194 -11.82 -20.02 0.05
C ILE A 194 -11.50 -19.26 -1.23
N TYR A 195 -12.52 -18.65 -1.81
CA TYR A 195 -12.33 -17.66 -2.85
C TYR A 195 -11.70 -16.40 -2.25
N GLY A 196 -10.46 -16.11 -2.66
CA GLY A 196 -9.66 -14.99 -2.17
C GLY A 196 -8.75 -15.38 -1.00
N SER A 197 -8.44 -14.42 -0.14
CA SER A 197 -7.65 -14.65 1.07
C SER A 197 -8.04 -13.66 2.16
N VAL A 198 -8.00 -14.08 3.43
CA VAL A 198 -8.05 -13.17 4.57
C VAL A 198 -6.61 -12.85 4.96
N SER A 199 -6.18 -11.62 4.69
CA SER A 199 -4.82 -11.15 4.96
C SER A 199 -4.70 -10.50 6.35
N THR A 200 -3.47 -10.37 6.87
CA THR A 200 -3.22 -9.59 8.09
C THR A 200 -3.71 -8.14 8.01
N LYS A 201 -3.78 -7.56 6.81
CA LYS A 201 -4.36 -6.24 6.59
C LYS A 201 -5.87 -6.22 6.85
N ASP A 202 -6.59 -7.26 6.42
CA ASP A 202 -8.03 -7.38 6.64
C ASP A 202 -8.33 -7.61 8.12
N ILE A 203 -7.51 -8.43 8.78
CA ILE A 203 -7.58 -8.67 10.22
C ILE A 203 -7.31 -7.38 11.00
N ALA A 204 -6.23 -6.67 10.70
CA ALA A 204 -5.90 -5.39 11.33
C ALA A 204 -7.00 -4.33 11.12
N SER A 205 -7.61 -4.30 9.93
CA SER A 205 -8.70 -3.37 9.62
C SER A 205 -9.99 -3.71 10.38
N SER A 206 -10.31 -5.00 10.50
CA SER A 206 -11.46 -5.48 11.29
C SER A 206 -11.30 -5.13 12.77
N ILE A 207 -10.11 -5.38 13.33
CA ILE A 207 -9.78 -5.03 14.72
C ILE A 207 -9.84 -3.50 14.91
N LYS A 208 -9.27 -2.72 13.99
CA LYS A 208 -9.31 -1.26 14.05
C LYS A 208 -10.73 -0.71 14.00
N GLY A 209 -11.60 -1.30 13.16
CA GLY A 209 -13.02 -0.92 13.09
C GLY A 209 -13.73 -1.08 14.43
N ARG A 210 -13.44 -2.14 15.18
CA ARG A 210 -14.03 -2.39 16.52
C ARG A 210 -13.51 -1.46 17.60
N ILE A 211 -12.22 -1.11 17.53
CA ILE A 211 -11.57 -0.28 18.55
C ILE A 211 -11.90 1.21 18.33
N PHE A 212 -12.26 1.61 17.11
CA PHE A 212 -12.57 2.99 16.76
C PHE A 212 -13.77 3.57 17.53
N ASP A 213 -14.71 2.71 17.96
CA ASP A 213 -15.88 3.12 18.74
C ASP A 213 -15.52 3.67 20.13
N HIS A 214 -14.31 3.40 20.63
CA HIS A 214 -13.84 3.85 21.95
C HIS A 214 -12.84 5.01 21.81
N GLU A 215 -12.99 6.07 22.61
CA GLU A 215 -12.16 7.29 22.54
C GLU A 215 -10.65 7.01 22.71
N ASP A 216 -10.29 6.20 23.70
CA ASP A 216 -8.90 5.77 23.90
C ASP A 216 -8.43 4.77 22.82
N GLY A 217 -9.37 4.04 22.23
CA GLY A 217 -9.11 3.03 21.20
C GLY A 217 -8.70 3.66 19.87
N ALA A 218 -9.39 4.74 19.48
CA ALA A 218 -9.10 5.48 18.24
C ALA A 218 -7.66 6.03 18.17
N GLN A 219 -6.98 6.15 19.32
CA GLN A 219 -5.59 6.60 19.40
C GLN A 219 -4.58 5.47 19.13
N ILE A 220 -5.00 4.21 19.20
CA ILE A 220 -4.15 3.04 18.99
C ILE A 220 -3.95 2.82 17.49
N ILE A 221 -2.68 2.82 17.05
CA ILE A 221 -2.31 2.57 15.65
C ILE A 221 -2.05 1.07 15.48
N ILE A 222 -2.92 0.39 14.76
CA ILE A 222 -2.79 -1.03 14.42
C ILE A 222 -2.39 -1.14 12.95
N GLU A 223 -1.18 -1.65 12.71
CA GLU A 223 -0.65 -1.93 11.39
C GLU A 223 -0.63 -3.43 11.11
N PRO A 224 -0.56 -3.85 9.83
CA PRO A 224 -0.45 -5.27 9.48
C PRO A 224 0.81 -5.96 10.04
N THR A 225 1.83 -5.17 10.40
CA THR A 225 3.08 -5.62 11.04
C THR A 225 2.88 -6.06 12.50
N HIS A 226 1.81 -5.60 13.14
CA HIS A 226 1.47 -5.94 14.53
C HIS A 226 0.66 -7.24 14.65
N VAL A 227 0.30 -7.87 13.53
CA VAL A 227 -0.59 -9.03 13.48
C VAL A 227 0.13 -10.21 12.82
N THR A 228 0.27 -11.30 13.56
CA THR A 228 0.88 -12.54 13.08
C THR A 228 -0.13 -13.67 13.17
N VAL A 229 -0.36 -14.38 12.07
CA VAL A 229 -1.22 -15.57 12.05
C VAL A 229 -0.38 -16.79 12.42
N LEU A 230 -0.82 -17.54 13.43
CA LEU A 230 -0.16 -18.77 13.88
C LEU A 230 -0.84 -19.99 13.24
N GLY A 231 -0.05 -21.03 12.99
CA GLY A 231 -0.57 -22.32 12.50
C GLY A 231 -0.89 -22.38 11.00
N LEU A 232 -0.38 -21.44 10.20
CA LEU A 232 -0.56 -21.50 8.75
C LEU A 232 0.49 -22.41 8.08
N LYS A 233 0.03 -23.32 7.23
CA LYS A 233 0.87 -24.31 6.52
C LYS A 233 1.76 -23.67 5.45
N ASP A 234 1.27 -22.59 4.85
CA ASP A 234 2.06 -21.68 4.03
C ASP A 234 2.60 -20.58 4.96
N GLU A 235 3.91 -20.31 5.02
CA GLU A 235 4.49 -19.16 5.75
C GLU A 235 4.00 -17.78 5.25
N SER A 236 2.98 -17.75 4.40
CA SER A 236 2.29 -16.56 3.95
C SER A 236 1.32 -16.08 5.02
N ASN A 237 1.36 -14.79 5.38
CA ASN A 237 0.42 -14.14 6.31
C ASN A 237 -1.02 -13.99 5.74
N LYS A 238 -1.52 -15.00 5.03
CA LYS A 238 -2.77 -14.99 4.25
C LYS A 238 -3.52 -16.30 4.43
N ILE A 239 -4.65 -16.26 5.11
CA ILE A 239 -5.54 -17.41 5.29
C ILE A 239 -6.30 -17.65 3.97
N LYS A 240 -6.21 -18.86 3.43
CA LYS A 240 -6.89 -19.29 2.19
C LYS A 240 -7.86 -20.45 2.41
N GLU A 241 -8.10 -20.81 3.67
CA GLU A 241 -8.88 -21.99 4.02
C GLU A 241 -9.98 -21.59 5.02
N LEU A 242 -11.10 -22.30 5.01
CA LEU A 242 -12.11 -22.20 6.06
C LEU A 242 -11.57 -22.83 7.34
N GLY A 243 -12.00 -22.29 8.47
CA GLY A 243 -11.64 -22.81 9.78
C GLY A 243 -11.28 -21.73 10.79
N ARG A 244 -10.72 -22.18 11.90
CA ARG A 244 -10.36 -21.35 13.05
C ARG A 244 -8.84 -21.21 13.12
N PHE A 245 -8.38 -19.98 13.01
CA PHE A 245 -6.96 -19.61 13.02
C PHE A 245 -6.64 -18.81 14.28
N GLU A 246 -5.49 -19.06 14.88
CA GLU A 246 -5.01 -18.27 16.00
C GLU A 246 -4.19 -17.08 15.48
N VAL A 247 -4.43 -15.91 16.05
CA VAL A 247 -3.79 -14.66 15.66
C VAL A 247 -3.19 -14.00 16.87
N LYS A 248 -1.92 -13.64 16.73
CA LYS A 248 -1.12 -12.98 17.73
C LYS A 248 -1.05 -11.49 17.40
N VAL A 249 -1.49 -10.65 18.32
CA VAL A 249 -1.47 -9.18 18.17
C VAL A 249 -0.44 -8.61 19.15
N SER A 250 0.61 -7.99 18.60
CA SER A 250 1.69 -7.35 19.36
C SER A 250 1.74 -5.86 19.03
N ILE A 251 1.40 -5.00 20.00
CA ILE A 251 1.43 -3.55 19.86
C ILE A 251 2.49 -2.97 20.79
N GLY A 252 3.41 -2.19 20.23
CA GLY A 252 4.48 -1.52 20.99
C GLY A 252 5.78 -2.31 21.03
N ASN A 253 6.71 -1.85 21.88
CA ASN A 253 8.04 -2.41 22.00
C ASN A 253 7.97 -3.87 22.48
N SER A 254 8.85 -4.73 21.95
CA SER A 254 8.86 -6.20 22.03
C SER A 254 8.87 -6.85 23.43
N ASN A 255 8.79 -6.06 24.51
CA ASN A 255 8.85 -6.52 25.90
C ASN A 255 7.48 -6.83 26.51
N LEU A 256 6.37 -6.55 25.81
CA LEU A 256 5.04 -6.90 26.28
C LEU A 256 4.57 -8.22 25.70
N GLU A 257 3.97 -9.03 26.56
CA GLU A 257 3.33 -10.27 26.17
C GLU A 257 2.23 -9.99 25.12
N PRO A 258 2.28 -10.69 23.98
CA PRO A 258 1.34 -10.53 22.88
C PRO A 258 -0.02 -11.18 23.18
N ILE A 259 -1.10 -10.59 22.69
CA ILE A 259 -2.47 -11.08 22.91
C ILE A 259 -2.82 -12.11 21.84
N THR A 260 -3.32 -13.27 22.24
CA THR A 260 -3.83 -14.31 21.34
C THR A 260 -5.33 -14.19 21.17
N ARG A 261 -5.79 -14.21 19.91
CA ARG A 261 -7.20 -14.12 19.52
C ARG A 261 -7.49 -15.12 18.42
N PHE A 262 -8.76 -15.48 18.26
CA PHE A 262 -9.18 -16.38 17.19
C PHE A 262 -9.80 -15.62 16.03
N VAL A 263 -9.46 -16.04 14.83
CA VAL A 263 -10.11 -15.62 13.59
C VAL A 263 -10.80 -16.84 13.00
N GLU A 264 -12.10 -16.73 12.79
CA GLU A 264 -12.92 -17.81 12.25
C GLU A 264 -13.41 -17.42 10.87
N VAL A 265 -13.11 -18.25 9.87
CA VAL A 265 -13.56 -18.05 8.50
C VAL A 265 -14.70 -19.02 8.23
N LEU A 266 -15.90 -18.46 8.07
CA LEU A 266 -17.15 -19.18 7.84
C LEU A 266 -17.58 -19.07 6.37
N PRO A 267 -18.32 -20.07 5.86
CA PRO A 267 -18.90 -20.00 4.53
C PRO A 267 -19.96 -18.89 4.44
N SER A 268 -19.90 -18.06 3.40
CA SER A 268 -20.99 -17.14 3.05
C SER A 268 -22.11 -17.87 2.33
N GLU A 269 -23.31 -17.91 2.90
CA GLU A 269 -24.54 -18.34 2.20
C GLU A 269 -25.11 -17.20 1.36
N GLU A 270 -24.41 -16.75 0.31
CA GLU A 270 -25.01 -15.79 -0.63
C GLU A 270 -25.56 -16.49 -1.86
N LYS A 271 -26.90 -16.59 -1.85
CA LYS A 271 -27.77 -16.92 -2.98
C LYS A 271 -27.35 -16.12 -4.22
N SER A 272 -27.31 -16.81 -5.36
CA SER A 272 -27.26 -16.25 -6.69
C SER A 272 -28.32 -15.16 -6.87
N GLN A 273 -27.97 -13.90 -6.66
CA GLN A 273 -28.89 -12.79 -6.91
C GLN A 273 -29.07 -12.59 -8.41
N ASP A 274 -30.29 -12.91 -8.82
CA ASP A 274 -31.03 -12.60 -10.02
C ASP A 274 -30.43 -11.59 -11.00
N LYS A 275 -30.27 -12.14 -12.21
CA LYS A 275 -30.20 -11.48 -13.50
C LYS A 275 -31.29 -10.40 -13.61
N LYS A 276 -30.91 -9.13 -13.44
CA LYS A 276 -31.75 -7.96 -13.69
C LYS A 276 -32.38 -8.06 -15.10
N PRO A 277 -33.72 -8.14 -15.25
CA PRO A 277 -34.33 -8.15 -16.57
C PRO A 277 -34.16 -6.79 -17.22
N ALA A 278 -33.70 -6.80 -18.47
CA ALA A 278 -33.55 -5.62 -19.31
C ALA A 278 -34.92 -4.94 -19.52
N SER A 279 -35.01 -3.65 -19.21
CA SER A 279 -36.17 -2.83 -19.62
C SER A 279 -36.22 -2.70 -21.15
N PRO A 280 -37.41 -2.77 -21.77
CA PRO A 280 -37.56 -2.49 -23.19
C PRO A 280 -37.41 -0.99 -23.44
N ARG A 281 -36.59 -0.64 -24.44
CA ARG A 281 -36.53 0.71 -25.02
C ARG A 281 -37.85 1.00 -25.72
N THR A 282 -38.65 1.91 -25.17
CA THR A 282 -39.75 2.55 -25.90
C THR A 282 -39.16 3.54 -26.90
N ALA A 283 -39.42 3.31 -28.18
CA ALA A 283 -39.18 4.29 -29.24
C ALA A 283 -40.41 5.21 -29.34
N VAL A 284 -40.18 6.52 -29.23
CA VAL A 284 -41.02 7.58 -29.80
C VAL A 284 -40.07 8.63 -30.35
#